data_AF-A0A643FYT4-F1
#
_entry.id   AF-A0A643FYT4-F1
#
_cell.length_a   1.000
_cell.length_b   1.000
_cell.length_c   1.000
_cell.angle_alpha   90.00
_cell.angle_beta   90.00
_cell.angle_gamma   90.00
#
_symmetry.space_group_name_H-M   'P 1'
#
loop_
_entity.id
_entity.type
_entity.pdbx_description
1 polymer ?
#
loop_
_entity_poly.entity_id
_entity_poly.type
_entity_poly.pdbx_seq_one_letter_code
_entity_poly.pdbx_strand_id
1 'polypeptide(L)'
;MHCSKCVRTRWHAHKRGAANLSLILERDISRNLEIYELSMYAVIDGVKDTKILRLSPAIRQLVLFDRFTTATDVGTLLVTDEQGNLVLDSRSTPPRPVNLADRDYFKVHRDSATVGLYISQPFQPRLSDAG
;
A
#
# COMPACT_ATOMS: atom_id res chain seq x y z
N MET A 1 27.00 -30.65 37.99
CA MET A 1 27.28 -30.97 36.58
C MET A 1 26.38 -30.12 35.69
N HIS A 2 26.91 -29.08 35.03
CA HIS A 2 26.17 -28.31 34.02
C HIS A 2 26.29 -29.04 32.67
N CYS A 3 25.16 -29.48 32.09
CA CYS A 3 25.16 -30.19 30.80
C CYS A 3 25.37 -29.21 29.64
N SER A 4 26.61 -29.05 29.20
CA SER A 4 27.01 -28.19 28.08
C SER A 4 26.41 -28.63 26.73
N LYS A 5 26.01 -29.91 26.59
CA LYS A 5 25.24 -30.39 25.43
C LYS A 5 23.80 -29.86 25.43
N CYS A 6 23.10 -29.83 26.56
CA CYS A 6 21.74 -29.29 26.68
C CYS A 6 21.65 -27.79 26.37
N VAL A 7 22.63 -27.00 26.83
CA VAL A 7 22.68 -25.57 26.53
C VAL A 7 22.81 -25.36 25.01
N ARG A 8 23.70 -26.11 24.35
CA ARG A 8 23.92 -26.02 22.89
C ARG A 8 22.68 -26.40 22.08
N THR A 9 21.98 -27.49 22.42
CA THR A 9 20.72 -27.86 21.74
C THR A 9 19.63 -26.83 21.94
N ARG A 10 19.52 -26.22 23.12
CA ARG A 10 18.55 -25.13 23.38
C ARG A 10 18.83 -23.91 22.50
N TRP A 11 20.09 -23.50 22.36
CA TRP A 11 20.49 -22.42 21.44
C TRP A 11 20.17 -22.73 19.98
N HIS A 12 20.42 -23.95 19.51
CA HIS A 12 20.06 -24.35 18.14
C HIS A 12 18.54 -24.36 17.91
N ALA A 13 17.75 -24.75 18.92
CA ALA A 13 16.29 -24.69 18.85
C ALA A 13 15.79 -23.23 18.77
N HIS A 14 16.31 -22.33 19.62
CA HIS A 14 15.95 -20.91 19.58
C HIS A 14 16.34 -20.23 18.26
N LYS A 15 17.54 -20.50 17.72
CA LYS A 15 17.97 -19.95 16.42
C LYS A 15 17.08 -20.42 15.28
N ARG A 16 16.67 -21.69 15.26
CA ARG A 16 15.74 -22.23 14.25
C ARG A 16 14.36 -21.61 14.37
N GLY A 17 13.86 -21.41 15.59
CA GLY A 17 12.59 -20.71 15.83
C GLY A 17 12.59 -19.28 15.29
N ALA A 18 13.64 -18.50 15.59
CA ALA A 18 13.79 -17.14 15.09
C ALA A 18 13.91 -17.07 13.55
N ALA A 19 14.65 -18.00 12.94
CA ALA A 19 14.78 -18.09 11.49
C ALA A 19 13.44 -18.43 10.82
N ASN A 20 12.69 -19.39 11.36
CA ASN A 20 11.37 -19.74 10.84
C ASN A 20 10.38 -18.58 10.95
N LEU A 21 10.39 -17.83 12.06
CA LEU A 21 9.56 -16.64 12.22
C LEU A 21 9.92 -15.56 11.18
N SER A 22 11.22 -15.33 10.96
CA SER A 22 11.68 -14.34 9.98
C SER A 22 11.20 -14.70 8.57
N LEU A 23 11.26 -15.98 8.19
CA LEU A 23 10.77 -16.46 6.89
C LEU A 23 9.25 -16.28 6.74
N ILE A 24 8.49 -16.54 7.80
CA ILE A 24 7.03 -16.33 7.79
C ILE A 24 6.70 -14.85 7.61
N LEU A 25 7.39 -13.96 8.35
CA LEU A 25 7.20 -12.52 8.24
C LEU A 25 7.56 -11.99 6.85
N GLU A 26 8.68 -12.44 6.29
CA GLU A 26 9.09 -12.07 4.92
C GLU A 26 8.02 -12.45 3.89
N ARG A 27 7.50 -13.68 4.00
CA ARG A 27 6.46 -14.16 3.09
C ARG A 27 5.14 -13.42 3.26
N ASP A 28 4.77 -13.12 4.51
CA ASP A 28 3.56 -12.39 4.82
C ASP A 28 3.61 -10.96 4.26
N ILE A 29 4.72 -10.23 4.51
CA ILE A 29 4.95 -8.89 3.97
C ILE A 29 4.90 -8.91 2.44
N SER A 30 5.62 -9.83 1.81
CA SER A 30 5.68 -9.91 0.34
C SER A 30 4.31 -10.16 -0.27
N ARG A 31 3.54 -11.08 0.31
CA ARG A 31 2.19 -11.40 -0.15
C ARG A 31 1.23 -10.23 0.05
N ASN A 32 1.33 -9.51 1.18
CA ASN A 32 0.48 -8.36 1.43
C ASN A 32 0.77 -7.21 0.47
N LEU A 33 2.04 -6.97 0.14
CA LEU A 33 2.43 -5.98 -0.87
C LEU A 33 1.91 -6.34 -2.27
N GLU A 34 1.97 -7.61 -2.65
CA GLU A 34 1.42 -8.08 -3.93
C GLU A 34 -0.09 -7.86 -4.02
N ILE A 35 -0.83 -8.10 -2.93
CA ILE A 35 -2.27 -7.83 -2.88
C ILE A 35 -2.56 -6.33 -3.03
N TYR A 36 -1.77 -5.47 -2.40
CA TYR A 36 -1.93 -4.01 -2.54
C TYR A 36 -1.61 -3.54 -3.95
N GLU A 37 -0.55 -4.06 -4.57
CA GLU A 37 -0.18 -3.75 -5.94
C GLU A 37 -1.30 -4.14 -6.93
N LEU A 38 -1.91 -5.32 -6.77
CA LEU A 38 -3.04 -5.74 -7.61
C LEU A 38 -4.25 -4.80 -7.48
N SER A 39 -4.54 -4.30 -6.27
CA SER A 39 -5.59 -3.30 -6.08
C SER A 39 -5.25 -1.94 -6.70
N MET A 40 -3.98 -1.53 -6.69
CA MET A 40 -3.53 -0.31 -7.39
C MET A 40 -3.66 -0.43 -8.90
N TYR A 41 -3.30 -1.58 -9.49
CA TYR A 41 -3.47 -1.80 -10.93
C TYR A 41 -4.94 -1.73 -11.36
N ALA A 42 -5.86 -2.27 -10.56
CA ALA A 42 -7.30 -2.14 -10.85
C ALA A 42 -7.77 -0.67 -10.91
N VAL A 43 -7.27 0.19 -10.02
CA VAL A 43 -7.57 1.63 -10.05
C VAL A 43 -6.91 2.29 -11.27
N ILE A 44 -5.66 1.98 -11.58
CA ILE A 44 -4.96 2.51 -12.76
C ILE A 44 -5.73 2.19 -14.04
N ASP A 45 -6.18 0.95 -14.21
CA ASP A 45 -6.95 0.53 -15.37
C ASP A 45 -8.32 1.21 -15.41
N GLY A 46 -9.00 1.32 -14.26
CA GLY A 46 -10.28 2.00 -14.17
C GLY A 46 -10.22 3.49 -14.47
N VAL A 47 -9.14 4.17 -14.07
CA VAL A 47 -8.91 5.60 -14.37
C VAL A 47 -8.60 5.83 -15.86
N LYS A 48 -8.02 4.84 -16.56
CA LYS A 48 -7.81 4.91 -18.01
C LYS A 48 -9.11 4.73 -18.81
N ASP A 49 -10.15 4.13 -18.23
CA ASP A 49 -11.43 3.94 -18.90
C ASP A 49 -12.33 5.19 -18.79
N THR A 50 -12.47 5.91 -19.90
CA THR A 50 -13.35 7.08 -20.02
C THR A 50 -14.83 6.81 -19.68
N LYS A 51 -15.32 5.58 -19.84
CA LYS A 51 -16.70 5.22 -19.45
C LYS A 51 -16.84 5.19 -17.94
N ILE A 52 -15.84 4.68 -17.24
CA ILE A 52 -15.80 4.66 -15.76
C ILE A 52 -15.70 6.10 -15.23
N LEU A 53 -14.85 6.93 -15.84
CA LEU A 53 -14.70 8.32 -15.42
C LEU A 53 -15.98 9.17 -15.58
N ARG A 54 -16.87 8.80 -16.52
CA ARG A 54 -18.16 9.47 -16.77
C ARG A 54 -19.28 9.03 -15.82
N LEU A 55 -19.08 7.99 -15.01
CA LEU A 55 -20.05 7.58 -14.00
C LEU A 55 -20.27 8.69 -12.96
N SER A 56 -21.42 8.65 -12.29
CA SER A 56 -21.67 9.54 -11.16
C SER A 56 -20.60 9.32 -10.07
N PRO A 57 -20.23 10.34 -9.28
CA PRO A 57 -19.13 10.22 -8.32
C PRO A 57 -19.25 9.02 -7.38
N ALA A 58 -20.45 8.73 -6.87
CA ALA A 58 -20.69 7.59 -5.98
C ALA A 58 -20.50 6.23 -6.67
N ILE A 59 -20.96 6.07 -7.91
CA ILE A 59 -20.79 4.81 -8.66
C ILE A 59 -19.34 4.65 -9.12
N ARG A 60 -18.70 5.74 -9.55
CA ARG A 60 -17.28 5.74 -9.89
C ARG A 60 -16.42 5.32 -8.70
N GLN A 61 -16.72 5.83 -7.51
CA GLN A 61 -16.06 5.44 -6.26
C GLN A 61 -16.17 3.93 -6.02
N LEU A 62 -17.39 3.39 -6.09
CA LEU A 62 -17.66 1.97 -5.89
C LEU A 62 -16.86 1.13 -6.89
N VAL A 63 -16.96 1.43 -8.18
CA VAL A 63 -16.30 0.66 -9.24
C VAL A 63 -14.78 0.69 -9.12
N LEU A 64 -14.19 1.86 -8.83
CA LEU A 64 -12.73 1.99 -8.74
C LEU A 64 -12.16 1.34 -7.47
N PHE A 65 -12.86 1.46 -6.33
CA PHE A 65 -12.28 1.12 -5.03
C PHE A 65 -12.88 -0.14 -4.37
N ASP A 66 -13.81 -0.86 -5.01
CA ASP A 66 -14.42 -2.09 -4.46
C ASP A 66 -13.38 -3.12 -3.96
N ARG A 67 -12.28 -3.29 -4.71
CA ARG A 67 -11.19 -4.21 -4.34
C ARG A 67 -10.30 -3.69 -3.19
N PHE A 68 -10.34 -2.38 -2.94
CA PHE A 68 -9.56 -1.72 -1.89
C PHE A 68 -10.31 -1.66 -0.55
N THR A 69 -11.64 -1.46 -0.59
CA THR A 69 -12.49 -1.32 0.61
C THR A 69 -12.60 -2.58 1.47
N THR A 70 -12.25 -3.75 0.93
CA THR A 70 -12.31 -5.03 1.66
C THR A 70 -11.07 -5.32 2.51
N ALA A 71 -10.00 -4.53 2.39
CA ALA A 71 -8.74 -4.79 3.07
C ALA A 71 -8.66 -4.01 4.41
N THR A 72 -8.74 -4.74 5.52
CA THR A 72 -8.98 -4.20 6.87
C THR A 72 -7.82 -3.39 7.47
N ASP A 73 -6.61 -3.50 6.92
CA ASP A 73 -5.39 -2.86 7.45
C ASP A 73 -4.71 -1.88 6.49
N VAL A 74 -5.39 -1.47 5.41
CA VAL A 74 -4.79 -0.60 4.41
C VAL A 74 -5.09 0.86 4.74
N GLY A 75 -4.14 1.75 4.44
CA GLY A 75 -4.33 3.19 4.55
C GLY A 75 -5.35 3.72 3.52
N THR A 76 -5.14 4.92 3.00
CA THR A 76 -5.99 5.47 1.94
C THR A 76 -5.38 5.21 0.56
N LEU A 77 -6.19 4.88 -0.44
CA LEU A 77 -5.77 4.87 -1.84
C LEU A 77 -6.18 6.18 -2.51
N LEU A 78 -5.22 6.80 -3.17
CA LEU A 78 -5.33 8.16 -3.69
C LEU A 78 -4.91 8.18 -5.15
N VAL A 79 -5.57 9.02 -5.95
CA VAL A 79 -5.16 9.33 -7.33
C VAL A 79 -4.93 10.82 -7.41
N THR A 80 -3.82 11.23 -8.01
CA THR A 80 -3.46 12.64 -8.23
C THR A 80 -3.49 13.01 -9.71
N ASP A 81 -3.62 14.31 -9.99
CA ASP A 81 -3.24 14.88 -11.27
C ASP A 81 -1.70 15.02 -11.40
N GLU A 82 -1.24 15.52 -12.54
CA GLU A 82 0.18 15.78 -12.85
C GLU A 82 0.81 16.89 -11.99
N GLN A 83 0.00 17.71 -11.32
CA GLN A 83 0.44 18.71 -10.34
C GLN A 83 0.42 18.17 -8.90
N GLY A 84 0.03 16.92 -8.68
CA GLY A 84 -0.04 16.29 -7.38
C GLY A 84 -1.31 16.60 -6.58
N ASN A 85 -2.32 17.24 -7.15
CA ASN A 85 -3.60 17.45 -6.48
C ASN A 85 -4.43 16.17 -6.49
N LEU A 86 -5.10 15.86 -5.38
CA LEU A 86 -5.99 14.71 -5.33
C LEU A 86 -7.20 14.89 -6.27
N VAL A 87 -7.39 13.92 -7.16
CA VAL A 87 -8.55 13.80 -8.06
C VAL A 87 -9.49 12.67 -7.66
N LEU A 88 -8.99 11.67 -6.94
CA LEU A 88 -9.79 10.60 -6.31
C LEU A 88 -9.21 10.25 -4.95
N ASP A 89 -10.10 9.93 -4.01
CA ASP A 89 -9.78 9.54 -2.64
C ASP A 89 -10.69 8.40 -2.24
N SER A 90 -10.13 7.22 -1.93
CA SER A 90 -10.91 6.02 -1.62
C SER A 90 -11.82 6.19 -0.40
N ARG A 91 -11.56 7.17 0.48
CA ARG A 91 -12.31 7.42 1.71
C ARG A 91 -13.17 8.68 1.67
N SER A 92 -13.16 9.45 0.59
CA SER A 92 -13.92 10.71 0.52
C SER A 92 -14.39 11.07 -0.88
N THR A 93 -15.67 11.46 -0.98
CA THR A 93 -16.26 12.04 -2.20
C THR A 93 -17.00 13.32 -1.80
N PRO A 94 -16.55 14.52 -2.20
CA PRO A 94 -15.40 14.81 -3.06
C PRO A 94 -14.04 14.50 -2.41
N PRO A 95 -12.94 14.36 -3.20
CA PRO A 95 -11.61 14.12 -2.67
C PRO A 95 -11.19 15.23 -1.69
N ARG A 96 -10.49 14.84 -0.62
CA ARG A 96 -9.94 15.82 0.34
C ARG A 96 -8.93 16.74 -0.37
N PRO A 97 -8.92 18.06 -0.10
CA PRO A 97 -8.09 19.02 -0.83
C PRO A 97 -6.63 18.99 -0.36
N VAL A 98 -5.91 17.92 -0.69
CA VAL A 98 -4.49 17.74 -0.38
C VAL A 98 -3.69 17.70 -1.68
N ASN A 99 -2.52 18.33 -1.66
CA ASN A 99 -1.51 18.21 -2.71
C ASN A 99 -0.37 17.30 -2.22
N LEU A 100 0.20 16.47 -3.08
CA LEU A 100 1.28 15.53 -2.80
C LEU A 100 2.54 15.78 -3.64
N ALA A 101 2.65 16.92 -4.33
CA ALA A 101 3.71 17.20 -5.30
C ALA A 101 5.14 17.18 -4.72
N ASP A 102 5.26 17.45 -3.42
CA ASP A 102 6.52 17.46 -2.70
C ASP A 102 6.96 16.07 -2.21
N ARG A 103 6.10 15.05 -2.30
CA ARG A 103 6.35 13.71 -1.77
C ARG A 103 7.26 12.90 -2.69
N ASP A 104 8.16 12.12 -2.11
CA ASP A 104 9.14 11.33 -2.88
C ASP A 104 8.45 10.31 -3.80
N TYR A 105 7.40 9.65 -3.30
CA TYR A 105 6.60 8.70 -4.09
C TYR A 105 5.82 9.38 -5.23
N PHE A 106 5.59 10.69 -5.18
CA PHE A 106 5.01 11.43 -6.30
C PHE A 106 6.12 11.81 -7.30
N LYS A 107 7.19 12.43 -6.80
CA LYS A 107 8.31 12.90 -7.63
C LYS A 107 8.92 11.79 -8.48
N VAL A 108 9.13 10.61 -7.89
CA VAL A 108 9.74 9.48 -8.61
C VAL A 108 8.92 9.07 -9.83
N HIS A 109 7.58 9.03 -9.72
CA HIS A 109 6.68 8.67 -10.82
C HIS A 109 6.46 9.82 -11.81
N ARG A 110 6.48 11.07 -11.35
CA ARG A 110 6.46 12.25 -12.23
C ARG A 110 7.70 12.29 -13.12
N ASP A 111 8.86 11.97 -12.54
CA ASP A 111 10.15 12.10 -13.21
C ASP A 111 10.47 10.88 -14.10
N SER A 112 9.79 9.74 -13.89
CA SER A 112 9.93 8.54 -14.73
C SER A 112 8.67 7.66 -14.77
N ALA A 113 8.25 7.29 -15.99
CA ALA A 113 7.12 6.40 -16.22
C ALA A 113 7.43 4.90 -15.99
N THR A 114 8.69 4.52 -15.77
CA THR A 114 9.11 3.10 -15.69
C THR A 114 9.52 2.65 -14.30
N VAL A 115 9.16 3.42 -13.26
CA VAL A 115 9.57 3.14 -11.86
C VAL A 115 8.96 1.84 -11.32
N GLY A 116 7.76 1.46 -11.78
CA GLY A 116 7.01 0.35 -11.18
C GLY A 116 6.54 0.69 -9.77
N LEU A 117 6.35 -0.33 -8.92
CA LEU A 117 5.98 -0.13 -7.52
C LEU A 117 7.13 0.55 -6.75
N TYR A 118 6.82 1.64 -6.05
CA TYR A 118 7.77 2.36 -5.21
C TYR A 118 7.31 2.40 -3.74
N ILE A 119 8.19 1.96 -2.84
CA ILE A 119 8.00 2.04 -1.38
C ILE A 119 8.88 3.18 -0.85
N SER A 120 8.27 4.23 -0.31
CA SER A 120 9.01 5.37 0.23
C SER A 120 9.63 5.07 1.60
N GLN A 121 10.49 5.97 2.04
CA GLN A 121 10.84 6.07 3.46
C GLN A 121 9.58 6.36 4.31
N PRO A 122 9.57 6.00 5.61
CA PRO A 122 8.49 6.36 6.52
C PRO A 122 8.24 7.87 6.56
N PHE A 123 6.98 8.28 6.66
CA PHE A 123 6.57 9.68 6.66
C PHE A 123 5.32 9.89 7.52
N GLN A 124 5.09 11.14 7.96
CA GLN A 124 3.83 11.51 8.61
C GLN A 124 2.71 11.68 7.56
N PRO A 125 1.59 10.94 7.66
CA PRO A 125 0.46 11.09 6.75
C PRO A 125 -0.15 12.49 6.82
N ARG A 126 -0.55 13.04 5.67
CA ARG A 126 -1.36 14.28 5.59
C ARG A 126 -2.84 14.01 5.87
N LEU A 127 -3.25 12.80 5.54
CA LEU A 127 -4.59 12.30 5.77
C LEU A 127 -4.47 11.34 6.95
N SER A 128 -4.97 11.74 8.10
CA SER A 128 -5.34 10.78 9.12
C SER A 128 -6.72 10.24 8.77
N ASP A 129 -6.96 8.97 9.12
CA ASP A 129 -8.32 8.52 9.30
C ASP A 129 -8.87 9.30 10.47
N ALA A 130 -9.68 10.33 10.17
CA ALA A 130 -10.58 10.85 11.17
C ALA A 130 -11.47 9.65 11.54
N GLY A 131 -11.42 9.26 12.81
CA GLY A 131 -12.18 8.12 13.34
C GLY A 131 -13.67 8.22 13.09
#